data_AF-A0A5N6XFP5-F1
#
_entry.id   AF-A0A5N6XFP5-F1
#
_cell.length_a   1.000
_cell.length_b   1.000
_cell.length_c   1.000
_cell.angle_alpha   90.00
_cell.angle_beta   90.00
_cell.angle_gamma   90.00
#
_symmetry.space_group_name_H-M   'P 1'
#
loop_
_entity.id
_entity.type
_entity.pdbx_description
1 polymer ?
#
loop_
_entity_poly.entity_id
_entity_poly.type
_entity_poly.pdbx_seq_one_letter_code
_entity_poly.pdbx_strand_id
1 'polypeptide(L)'
;MKFLLELQKLSPSDATFDFHGQSVTLPHPAGLAIVSGWCDQCDSLPSWHCNGETDILTVLQPACMPGHPNDSLWPASPPREVPYCVAATLDHELVSPAAVEDWTGAPPMWFACGCEERGVDGNRVVASQAAKSGVTVIWHEYEGMPHEFPIFLSALPQTQHLLQLWAAACQAFAGGKIRAGNLESRALRWLMPDCKPMVLGSPVGIAPLLFEEVRKRMKEYNATRPVWTGRSHEHKL
;
A
#
# COMPACT_ATOMS: atom_id res chain seq x y z
N MET A 1 7.99 -6.68 1.59
CA MET A 1 9.03 -6.58 0.56
C MET A 1 10.31 -5.95 1.08
N LYS A 2 10.27 -4.72 1.63
CA LYS A 2 11.47 -4.00 2.11
C LYS A 2 12.44 -4.84 2.97
N PHE A 3 11.93 -5.63 3.92
CA PHE A 3 12.76 -6.56 4.70
C PHE A 3 13.64 -7.48 3.82
N LEU A 4 13.07 -8.08 2.76
CA LEU A 4 13.82 -8.95 1.85
C LEU A 4 14.90 -8.17 1.06
N LEU A 5 14.62 -6.91 0.71
CA LEU A 5 15.61 -6.06 0.03
C LEU A 5 16.80 -5.74 0.94
N GLU A 6 16.54 -5.44 2.22
CA GLU A 6 17.63 -5.20 3.18
C GLU A 6 18.43 -6.47 3.46
N LEU A 7 17.75 -7.61 3.53
CA LEU A 7 18.38 -8.91 3.70
C LEU A 7 19.36 -9.24 2.56
N GLN A 8 19.03 -8.87 1.32
CA GLN A 8 19.91 -9.09 0.17
C GLN A 8 21.20 -8.28 0.17
N LYS A 9 21.27 -7.22 0.98
CA LYS A 9 22.49 -6.42 1.14
C LYS A 9 23.50 -7.10 2.08
N LEU A 10 23.05 -8.09 2.86
CA LEU A 10 23.89 -8.81 3.80
C LEU A 10 24.78 -9.84 3.09
N SER A 11 25.85 -10.26 3.76
CA SER A 11 26.69 -11.35 3.28
C SER A 11 25.90 -12.67 3.26
N PRO A 12 26.24 -13.66 2.41
CA PRO A 12 25.54 -14.94 2.39
C PRO A 12 25.46 -15.64 3.74
N SER A 13 26.49 -15.50 4.59
CA SER A 13 26.48 -16.07 5.95
C SER A 13 25.47 -15.39 6.88
N ASP A 14 25.22 -14.09 6.69
CA ASP A 14 24.27 -13.31 7.49
C ASP A 14 22.84 -13.36 6.91
N ALA A 15 22.71 -13.72 5.62
CA ALA A 15 21.43 -13.86 4.92
C ALA A 15 20.84 -15.28 4.95
N THR A 16 21.37 -16.13 5.84
CA THR A 16 20.99 -17.53 5.99
C THR A 16 20.40 -17.76 7.37
N PHE A 17 19.27 -18.46 7.44
CA PHE A 17 18.51 -18.68 8.66
C PHE A 17 18.35 -20.16 8.94
N ASP A 18 18.31 -20.53 10.23
CA ASP A 18 17.81 -21.84 10.62
C ASP A 18 16.29 -21.84 10.58
N PHE A 19 15.73 -22.71 9.74
CA PHE A 19 14.30 -22.97 9.67
C PHE A 19 14.07 -24.46 9.89
N HIS A 20 13.66 -24.84 11.11
CA HIS A 20 13.48 -26.22 11.53
C HIS A 20 14.73 -27.10 11.34
N GLY A 21 15.92 -26.60 11.71
CA GLY A 21 17.18 -27.32 11.57
C GLY A 21 17.73 -27.35 10.15
N GLN A 22 17.10 -26.62 9.21
CA GLN A 22 17.57 -26.46 7.85
C GLN A 22 18.06 -25.03 7.62
N SER A 23 19.25 -24.94 7.03
CA SER A 23 19.83 -23.68 6.58
C SER A 23 19.11 -23.20 5.31
N VAL A 24 18.38 -22.10 5.40
CA VAL A 24 17.58 -21.54 4.31
C VAL A 24 17.94 -20.09 4.01
N THR A 25 17.85 -19.70 2.74
CA THR A 25 17.84 -18.30 2.30
C THR A 25 16.41 -17.90 1.93
N LEU A 26 16.08 -16.62 2.06
CA LEU A 26 14.76 -16.12 1.69
C LEU A 26 14.80 -15.58 0.26
N PRO A 27 14.18 -16.27 -0.73
CA PRO A 27 14.18 -15.79 -2.10
C PRO A 27 13.26 -14.58 -2.27
N HIS A 28 13.51 -13.78 -3.30
CA HIS A 28 12.51 -12.81 -3.75
C HIS A 28 11.29 -13.50 -4.36
N PRO A 29 10.08 -12.95 -4.15
CA PRO A 29 8.93 -13.37 -4.92
C PRO A 29 9.13 -12.99 -6.40
N ALA A 30 8.45 -13.69 -7.30
CA ALA A 30 8.56 -13.42 -8.73
C ALA A 30 7.93 -12.07 -9.15
N GLY A 31 7.06 -11.50 -8.31
CA GLY A 31 6.40 -10.23 -8.51
C GLY A 31 5.48 -9.90 -7.34
N LEU A 32 5.04 -8.65 -7.27
CA LEU A 32 4.03 -8.18 -6.31
C LEU A 32 2.78 -7.77 -7.09
N ALA A 33 1.62 -8.28 -6.69
CA ALA A 33 0.34 -7.87 -7.26
C ALA A 33 -0.55 -7.37 -6.12
N ILE A 34 -0.79 -6.06 -6.10
CA ILE A 34 -1.35 -5.33 -4.97
C ILE A 34 -2.68 -4.71 -5.41
N VAL A 35 -3.73 -4.97 -4.64
CA VAL A 35 -5.05 -4.34 -4.80
C VAL A 35 -5.31 -3.53 -3.55
N SER A 36 -5.69 -2.25 -3.70
CA SER A 36 -6.13 -1.39 -2.60
C SER A 36 -5.20 -1.42 -1.37
N GLY A 37 -3.88 -1.39 -1.55
CA GLY A 37 -2.93 -1.55 -0.44
C GLY A 37 -2.97 -0.38 0.56
N TRP A 38 -2.79 -0.64 1.86
CA TRP A 38 -2.61 0.45 2.83
C TRP A 38 -1.13 0.77 3.01
N CYS A 39 -0.59 1.64 2.16
CA CYS A 39 0.85 1.89 2.09
C CYS A 39 1.36 3.05 2.97
N ASP A 40 0.49 3.91 3.47
CA ASP A 40 0.79 4.95 4.47
C ASP A 40 -0.01 4.68 5.75
N GLN A 41 0.62 4.11 6.77
CA GLN A 41 -0.02 3.84 8.07
C GLN A 41 -0.11 5.10 8.96
N CYS A 42 0.46 6.23 8.51
CA CYS A 42 0.36 7.51 9.22
C CYS A 42 -0.89 8.30 8.81
N ASP A 43 -1.65 7.84 7.81
CA ASP A 43 -2.88 8.47 7.33
C ASP A 43 -2.68 9.96 6.99
N SER A 44 -1.55 10.28 6.35
CA SER A 44 -0.99 11.63 6.23
C SER A 44 -1.12 12.22 4.82
N LEU A 45 -1.47 11.38 3.85
CA LEU A 45 -1.56 11.75 2.43
C LEU A 45 -2.93 12.36 2.06
N PRO A 46 -2.99 13.23 1.04
CA PRO A 46 -4.19 14.00 0.72
C PRO A 46 -5.47 13.18 0.53
N SER A 47 -5.42 12.09 -0.23
CA SER A 47 -6.59 11.21 -0.47
C SER A 47 -7.25 10.70 0.81
N TRP A 48 -6.49 10.48 1.89
CA TRP A 48 -7.07 10.04 3.17
C TRP A 48 -8.08 11.04 3.74
N HIS A 49 -7.85 12.33 3.49
CA HIS A 49 -8.68 13.42 3.97
C HIS A 49 -9.72 13.86 2.93
N CYS A 50 -9.38 13.83 1.64
CA CYS A 50 -10.23 14.38 0.59
C CYS A 50 -11.28 13.40 0.07
N ASN A 51 -11.01 12.09 0.07
CA ASN A 51 -11.93 11.09 -0.51
C ASN A 51 -13.01 10.66 0.49
N GLY A 52 -13.38 11.57 1.38
CA GLY A 52 -14.06 11.19 2.60
C GLY A 52 -15.50 10.76 2.44
N GLU A 53 -16.14 11.33 1.44
CA GLU A 53 -17.55 11.16 1.09
C GLU A 53 -17.75 10.02 0.09
N THR A 54 -16.68 9.58 -0.58
CA THR A 54 -16.73 8.62 -1.69
C THR A 54 -16.09 7.27 -1.36
N ASP A 55 -15.32 7.17 -0.27
CA ASP A 55 -14.74 5.90 0.20
C ASP A 55 -15.60 5.22 1.28
N ILE A 56 -15.46 3.89 1.36
CA ILE A 56 -16.05 3.06 2.42
C ILE A 56 -15.26 3.13 3.74
N LEU A 57 -13.98 3.49 3.69
CA LEU A 57 -13.16 3.68 4.89
C LEU A 57 -13.49 5.01 5.56
N THR A 58 -13.37 5.07 6.88
CA THR A 58 -13.48 6.30 7.68
C THR A 58 -12.11 6.85 8.05
N VAL A 59 -12.06 8.07 8.57
CA VAL A 59 -10.80 8.72 9.02
C VAL A 59 -10.09 7.91 10.11
N LEU A 60 -10.86 7.28 11.01
CA LEU A 60 -10.32 6.41 12.05
C LEU A 60 -10.47 4.95 11.64
N GLN A 61 -9.48 4.14 12.00
CA GLN A 61 -9.58 2.69 11.97
C GLN A 61 -10.76 2.21 12.84
N PRO A 62 -11.47 1.13 12.47
CA PRO A 62 -12.63 0.65 13.23
C PRO A 62 -12.37 0.42 14.72
N ALA A 63 -11.17 -0.03 15.09
CA ALA A 63 -10.77 -0.24 16.48
C ALA A 63 -10.64 1.08 17.28
N CYS A 64 -10.41 2.20 16.60
CA CYS A 64 -10.27 3.53 17.19
C CYS A 64 -11.55 4.36 17.03
N MET A 65 -12.65 3.79 16.53
CA MET A 65 -13.92 4.50 16.35
C MET A 65 -14.65 4.67 17.70
N PRO A 66 -15.35 5.80 17.91
CA PRO A 66 -16.27 5.94 19.03
C PRO A 66 -17.28 4.79 19.06
N GLY A 67 -17.40 4.12 20.22
CA GLY A 67 -18.32 3.00 20.40
C GLY A 67 -17.74 1.62 20.03
N HIS A 68 -16.48 1.53 19.57
CA HIS A 68 -15.80 0.24 19.50
C HIS A 68 -15.70 -0.37 20.91
N PRO A 69 -16.05 -1.66 21.10
CA PRO A 69 -16.03 -2.27 22.42
C PRO A 69 -14.59 -2.36 22.95
N ASN A 70 -14.41 -1.98 24.21
CA ASN A 70 -13.17 -2.22 24.91
C ASN A 70 -13.17 -3.65 25.48
N ASP A 71 -12.01 -4.29 25.50
CA ASP A 71 -11.80 -5.61 26.10
C ASP A 71 -10.45 -5.68 26.84
N SER A 72 -10.00 -6.90 27.17
CA SER A 72 -8.72 -7.11 27.87
C SER A 72 -7.48 -6.89 26.98
N LEU A 73 -7.65 -6.75 25.66
CA LEU A 73 -6.58 -6.57 24.68
C LEU A 73 -6.54 -5.13 24.13
N TRP A 74 -7.70 -4.51 23.91
CA TRP A 74 -7.83 -3.19 23.31
C TRP A 74 -8.83 -2.29 24.06
N PRO A 75 -8.46 -1.04 24.44
CA PRO A 75 -7.14 -0.42 24.30
C PRO A 75 -6.05 -1.19 25.07
N ALA A 76 -4.82 -1.13 24.58
CA ALA A 76 -3.68 -1.76 25.24
C ALA A 76 -3.43 -1.16 26.65
N SER A 77 -2.64 -1.83 27.48
CA SER A 77 -2.18 -1.31 28.77
C SER A 77 -0.64 -1.26 28.79
N PRO A 78 -0.01 -0.07 28.69
CA PRO A 78 -0.64 1.25 28.58
C PRO A 78 -1.33 1.47 27.21
N PRO A 79 -2.32 2.38 27.12
CA PRO A 79 -2.99 2.72 25.86
C PRO A 79 -2.00 3.23 24.80
N ARG A 80 -2.31 2.98 23.53
CA ARG A 80 -1.54 3.41 22.35
C ARG A 80 -2.46 3.91 21.25
N GLU A 81 -1.89 4.54 20.24
CA GLU A 81 -2.57 5.29 19.19
C GLU A 81 -3.32 4.41 18.20
N VAL A 82 -2.73 3.25 17.87
CA VAL A 82 -3.28 2.30 16.88
C VAL A 82 -3.09 0.85 17.32
N PRO A 83 -3.95 -0.08 16.85
CA PRO A 83 -3.79 -1.50 17.15
C PRO A 83 -2.61 -2.16 16.41
N TYR A 84 -2.16 -1.61 15.28
CA TYR A 84 -1.21 -2.26 14.38
C TYR A 84 0.22 -2.35 14.94
N CYS A 85 0.79 -1.22 15.38
CA CYS A 85 2.12 -1.14 15.95
C CYS A 85 2.21 0.01 16.97
N VAL A 86 3.37 0.19 17.61
CA VAL A 86 3.62 1.39 18.42
C VAL A 86 3.77 2.61 17.51
N ALA A 87 3.15 3.74 17.85
CA ALA A 87 3.13 4.91 16.97
C ALA A 87 4.53 5.33 16.51
N ALA A 88 5.52 5.31 17.40
CA ALA A 88 6.92 5.62 17.06
C ALA A 88 7.52 4.83 15.88
N THR A 89 6.86 3.76 15.42
CA THR A 89 7.26 2.96 14.25
C THR A 89 6.35 3.08 13.04
N LEU A 90 5.25 3.84 13.09
CA LEU A 90 4.28 3.92 12.00
C LEU A 90 4.87 4.48 10.70
N ASP A 91 5.77 5.45 10.78
CA ASP A 91 6.45 6.04 9.63
C ASP A 91 7.73 5.29 9.23
N HIS A 92 7.99 4.13 9.83
CA HIS A 92 9.13 3.28 9.51
C HIS A 92 8.90 2.53 8.18
N GLU A 93 9.96 2.34 7.40
CA GLU A 93 9.93 1.70 6.07
C GLU A 93 9.42 0.26 6.05
N LEU A 94 9.50 -0.44 7.19
CA LEU A 94 8.94 -1.79 7.35
C LEU A 94 7.44 -1.80 7.67
N VAL A 95 6.88 -0.67 8.10
CA VAL A 95 5.48 -0.51 8.49
C VAL A 95 4.68 0.21 7.40
N SER A 96 5.23 1.33 6.90
CA SER A 96 4.63 2.12 5.82
C SER A 96 5.47 1.98 4.55
N PRO A 97 5.07 1.15 3.58
CA PRO A 97 5.76 1.05 2.30
C PRO A 97 5.96 2.40 1.57
N ALA A 98 5.05 3.36 1.72
CA ALA A 98 5.20 4.70 1.14
C ALA A 98 6.34 5.52 1.79
N ALA A 99 6.92 5.04 2.90
CA ALA A 99 8.12 5.59 3.50
C ALA A 99 9.42 5.15 2.81
N VAL A 100 9.37 4.15 1.92
CA VAL A 100 10.56 3.59 1.25
C VAL A 100 10.92 4.44 0.03
N GLU A 101 12.12 5.02 0.05
CA GLU A 101 12.64 5.78 -1.09
C GLU A 101 13.16 4.87 -2.20
N ASP A 102 14.04 3.94 -1.81
CA ASP A 102 14.78 3.09 -2.73
C ASP A 102 14.23 1.66 -2.75
N TRP A 103 13.75 1.27 -3.93
CA TRP A 103 13.22 -0.04 -4.26
C TRP A 103 14.12 -0.84 -5.22
N THR A 104 15.39 -0.42 -5.41
CA THR A 104 16.32 -1.15 -6.27
C THR A 104 16.42 -2.62 -5.84
N GLY A 105 16.35 -3.52 -6.83
CA GLY A 105 16.35 -4.97 -6.61
C GLY A 105 14.97 -5.57 -6.32
N ALA A 106 13.91 -4.76 -6.16
CA ALA A 106 12.56 -5.28 -6.01
C ALA A 106 12.07 -5.96 -7.30
N PRO A 107 11.24 -7.01 -7.18
CA PRO A 107 10.64 -7.66 -8.34
C PRO A 107 9.58 -6.74 -8.98
N PRO A 108 9.13 -7.05 -10.21
CA PRO A 108 8.07 -6.30 -10.87
C PRO A 108 6.82 -6.15 -10.00
N MET A 109 6.19 -4.98 -10.07
CA MET A 109 5.01 -4.65 -9.27
C MET A 109 3.81 -4.34 -10.17
N TRP A 110 2.66 -4.88 -9.79
CA TRP A 110 1.37 -4.61 -10.40
C TRP A 110 0.43 -4.06 -9.33
N PHE A 111 -0.25 -2.96 -9.64
CA PHE A 111 -1.17 -2.27 -8.74
C PHE A 111 -2.54 -2.12 -9.38
N ALA A 112 -3.58 -2.24 -8.56
CA ALA A 112 -4.92 -1.78 -8.88
C ALA A 112 -5.56 -1.08 -7.68
N CYS A 113 -6.01 0.16 -7.89
CA CYS A 113 -6.73 0.92 -6.87
C CYS A 113 -7.99 1.57 -7.47
N GLY A 114 -9.00 1.83 -6.66
CA GLY A 114 -10.03 2.80 -6.98
C GLY A 114 -9.50 4.23 -6.91
N CYS A 115 -10.06 5.14 -7.71
CA CYS A 115 -9.73 6.57 -7.63
C CYS A 115 -10.27 7.21 -6.34
N GLU A 116 -11.36 6.66 -5.79
CA GLU A 116 -12.04 7.18 -4.61
C GLU A 116 -11.49 6.61 -3.31
N GLU A 117 -10.43 5.79 -3.33
CA GLU A 117 -9.87 5.25 -2.09
C GLU A 117 -9.13 6.34 -1.32
N ARG A 118 -9.28 6.34 0.01
CA ARG A 118 -8.45 7.09 0.95
C ARG A 118 -6.99 6.65 0.92
N GLY A 119 -6.76 5.37 0.62
CA GLY A 119 -5.42 4.78 0.57
C GLY A 119 -4.69 4.93 -0.78
N VAL A 120 -5.32 5.52 -1.80
CA VAL A 120 -4.77 5.50 -3.17
C VAL A 120 -3.42 6.20 -3.27
N ASP A 121 -3.20 7.30 -2.55
CA ASP A 121 -1.95 8.06 -2.66
C ASP A 121 -0.76 7.30 -2.09
N GLY A 122 -0.96 6.49 -1.05
CA GLY A 122 0.12 5.64 -0.52
C GLY A 122 0.61 4.66 -1.58
N ASN A 123 -0.32 4.03 -2.31
CA ASN A 123 0.03 3.14 -3.41
C ASN A 123 0.73 3.89 -4.55
N ARG A 124 0.24 5.10 -4.89
CA ARG A 124 0.88 5.96 -5.92
C ARG A 124 2.32 6.31 -5.54
N VAL A 125 2.60 6.60 -4.27
CA VAL A 125 3.97 6.86 -3.78
C VAL A 125 4.85 5.63 -3.97
N VAL A 126 4.40 4.45 -3.54
CA VAL A 126 5.16 3.20 -3.71
C VAL A 126 5.44 2.94 -5.19
N ALA A 127 4.42 3.00 -6.04
CA ALA A 127 4.55 2.79 -7.48
C ALA A 127 5.49 3.80 -8.15
N SER A 128 5.41 5.08 -7.77
CA SER A 128 6.30 6.13 -8.26
C SER A 128 7.75 5.90 -7.85
N GLN A 129 8.02 5.62 -6.57
CA GLN A 129 9.37 5.38 -6.07
C GLN A 129 9.96 4.08 -6.66
N ALA A 130 9.17 3.01 -6.75
CA ALA A 130 9.59 1.77 -7.41
C ALA A 130 10.00 2.01 -8.87
N ALA A 131 9.20 2.76 -9.63
CA ALA A 131 9.52 3.10 -11.01
C ALA A 131 10.80 3.96 -11.12
N LYS A 132 11.01 4.92 -10.20
CA LYS A 132 12.25 5.72 -10.13
C LYS A 132 13.49 4.88 -9.83
N SER A 133 13.35 3.85 -8.99
CA SER A 133 14.41 2.87 -8.70
C SER A 133 14.63 1.83 -9.82
N GLY A 134 13.98 2.00 -10.99
CA GLY A 134 14.15 1.11 -12.15
C GLY A 134 13.31 -0.18 -12.09
N VAL A 135 12.39 -0.31 -11.14
CA VAL A 135 11.48 -1.45 -11.05
C VAL A 135 10.40 -1.34 -12.14
N THR A 136 10.07 -2.46 -12.79
CA THR A 136 8.92 -2.51 -13.69
C THR A 136 7.62 -2.37 -12.89
N VAL A 137 6.84 -1.34 -13.19
CA VAL A 137 5.58 -1.01 -12.50
C VAL A 137 4.42 -0.92 -13.47
N ILE A 138 3.40 -1.75 -13.26
CA ILE A 138 2.14 -1.68 -13.97
C ILE A 138 1.07 -1.14 -13.03
N TRP A 139 0.58 0.06 -13.32
CA TRP A 139 -0.39 0.76 -12.51
C TRP A 139 -1.75 0.79 -13.21
N HIS A 140 -2.79 0.41 -12.46
CA HIS A 140 -4.17 0.57 -12.83
C HIS A 140 -4.92 1.36 -11.74
N GLU A 141 -5.69 2.35 -12.15
CA GLU A 141 -6.68 2.98 -11.28
C GLU A 141 -8.07 2.94 -11.91
N TYR A 142 -9.11 2.77 -11.10
CA TYR A 142 -10.49 2.58 -11.54
C TYR A 142 -11.35 3.76 -11.09
N GLU A 143 -11.87 4.52 -12.05
CA GLU A 143 -12.71 5.69 -11.80
C GLU A 143 -13.97 5.31 -11.02
N GLY A 144 -14.34 6.13 -10.02
CA GLY A 144 -15.56 5.95 -9.23
C GLY A 144 -15.57 4.72 -8.33
N MET A 145 -14.48 3.97 -8.21
CA MET A 145 -14.41 2.80 -7.34
C MET A 145 -13.86 3.16 -5.95
N PRO A 146 -14.51 2.71 -4.86
CA PRO A 146 -14.03 2.88 -3.49
C PRO A 146 -12.99 1.81 -3.10
N HIS A 147 -12.52 1.85 -1.86
CA HIS A 147 -11.55 0.89 -1.33
C HIS A 147 -12.09 -0.53 -1.36
N GLU A 148 -11.26 -1.49 -1.77
CA GLU A 148 -11.58 -2.91 -1.81
C GLU A 148 -12.87 -3.23 -2.60
N PHE A 149 -13.22 -2.40 -3.58
CA PHE A 149 -14.41 -2.58 -4.42
C PHE A 149 -14.59 -3.99 -5.00
N PRO A 150 -13.54 -4.78 -5.34
CA PRO A 150 -13.73 -6.12 -5.87
C PRO A 150 -14.42 -7.08 -4.90
N ILE A 151 -14.35 -6.82 -3.59
CA ILE A 151 -14.94 -7.69 -2.56
C ILE A 151 -16.47 -7.61 -2.55
N PHE A 152 -17.06 -6.44 -2.81
CA PHE A 152 -18.51 -6.22 -2.65
C PHE A 152 -19.22 -5.67 -3.91
N LEU A 153 -18.48 -5.27 -4.94
CA LEU A 153 -19.04 -4.79 -6.22
C LEU A 153 -18.76 -5.77 -7.38
N SER A 154 -18.90 -7.08 -7.12
CA SER A 154 -18.57 -8.15 -8.09
C SER A 154 -19.34 -8.11 -9.41
N ALA A 155 -20.53 -7.49 -9.41
CA ALA A 155 -21.36 -7.33 -10.60
C ALA A 155 -20.88 -6.22 -11.56
N LEU A 156 -20.00 -5.32 -11.11
CA LEU A 156 -19.52 -4.23 -11.94
C LEU A 156 -18.48 -4.71 -12.97
N PRO A 157 -18.52 -4.17 -14.21
CA PRO A 157 -17.49 -4.44 -15.22
C PRO A 157 -16.06 -4.20 -14.72
N GLN A 158 -15.88 -3.18 -13.89
CA GLN A 158 -14.61 -2.79 -13.26
C GLN A 158 -14.03 -3.93 -12.42
N THR A 159 -14.86 -4.58 -11.62
CA THR A 159 -14.43 -5.69 -10.76
C THR A 159 -14.01 -6.89 -11.60
N GLN A 160 -14.83 -7.27 -12.57
CA GLN A 160 -14.51 -8.39 -13.47
C GLN A 160 -13.21 -8.13 -14.23
N HIS A 161 -13.04 -6.91 -14.73
CA HIS A 161 -11.84 -6.49 -15.43
C HIS A 161 -10.60 -6.51 -14.53
N LEU A 162 -10.68 -5.96 -13.31
CA LEU A 162 -9.61 -6.01 -12.32
C LEU A 162 -9.20 -7.45 -12.00
N LEU A 163 -10.16 -8.33 -11.69
CA LEU A 163 -9.88 -9.71 -11.33
C LEU A 163 -9.19 -10.47 -12.48
N GLN A 164 -9.59 -10.22 -13.73
CA GLN A 164 -8.93 -10.79 -14.91
C GLN A 164 -7.48 -10.31 -15.04
N LEU A 165 -7.23 -9.00 -14.93
CA LEU A 165 -5.88 -8.44 -15.02
C LEU A 165 -4.99 -8.90 -13.86
N TRP A 166 -5.55 -8.99 -12.65
CA TRP A 166 -4.84 -9.45 -11.47
C TRP A 166 -4.42 -10.91 -11.60
N ALA A 167 -5.33 -11.79 -12.04
CA ALA A 167 -5.03 -13.19 -12.30
C ALA A 167 -3.94 -13.35 -13.39
N ALA A 168 -4.03 -12.57 -14.48
CA ALA A 168 -3.04 -12.57 -15.54
C ALA A 168 -1.66 -12.12 -15.03
N ALA A 169 -1.59 -11.07 -14.20
CA ALA A 169 -0.35 -10.60 -13.60
C ALA A 169 0.29 -11.69 -12.72
N CYS A 170 -0.48 -12.32 -11.83
CA CYS A 170 0.01 -13.40 -10.98
C CYS A 170 0.55 -14.59 -11.79
N GLN A 171 -0.18 -15.02 -12.83
CA GLN A 171 0.27 -16.09 -13.73
C GLN A 171 1.56 -15.72 -14.48
N ALA A 172 1.67 -14.47 -14.91
CA ALA A 172 2.81 -14.00 -15.68
C ALA A 172 4.07 -13.84 -14.82
N PHE A 173 3.92 -13.43 -13.54
CA PHE A 173 4.99 -13.44 -12.54
C PHE A 173 5.44 -14.88 -12.23
N ALA A 174 4.52 -15.76 -11.84
CA ALA A 174 4.85 -17.13 -11.45
C ALA A 174 5.42 -17.98 -12.61
N GLY A 175 4.93 -17.77 -13.84
CA GLY A 175 5.38 -18.48 -15.03
C GLY A 175 6.73 -18.02 -15.59
N GLY A 176 7.39 -17.03 -14.96
CA GLY A 176 8.66 -16.46 -15.43
C GLY A 176 8.57 -15.78 -16.80
N LYS A 177 7.35 -15.49 -17.27
CA LYS A 177 7.08 -14.84 -18.56
C LYS A 177 7.35 -13.34 -18.49
N ILE A 178 7.29 -12.76 -17.28
CA ILE A 178 7.71 -11.40 -17.00
C ILE A 178 9.12 -11.45 -16.41
N ARG A 179 10.13 -11.35 -17.29
CA ARG A 179 11.50 -11.01 -16.87
C ARG A 179 11.65 -9.49 -16.88
N ALA A 180 12.47 -8.96 -15.97
CA ALA A 180 12.91 -7.57 -16.03
C ALA A 180 13.39 -7.26 -17.46
N GLY A 181 12.73 -6.30 -18.13
CA GLY A 181 13.01 -5.91 -19.52
C GLY A 181 11.92 -6.23 -20.56
N ASN A 182 10.97 -7.14 -20.30
CA ASN A 182 9.89 -7.48 -21.27
C ASN A 182 8.56 -6.76 -21.03
N LEU A 183 8.36 -6.14 -19.86
CA LEU A 183 7.20 -5.30 -19.58
C LEU A 183 7.66 -3.85 -19.42
N GLU A 184 7.04 -2.95 -20.17
CA GLU A 184 7.22 -1.52 -19.99
C GLU A 184 6.36 -1.03 -18.83
N SER A 185 6.96 -0.23 -17.95
CA SER A 185 6.24 0.45 -16.89
C SER A 185 5.18 1.37 -17.49
N ARG A 186 3.95 1.30 -16.98
CA ARG A 186 2.83 2.10 -17.50
C ARG A 186 1.78 2.35 -16.43
N ALA A 187 1.11 3.49 -16.53
CA ALA A 187 -0.03 3.85 -15.70
C ALA A 187 -1.28 4.08 -16.57
N LEU A 188 -2.38 3.44 -16.17
CA LEU A 188 -3.67 3.51 -16.85
C LEU A 188 -4.77 3.82 -15.84
N ARG A 189 -5.75 4.64 -16.24
CA ARG A 189 -7.04 4.75 -15.58
C ARG A 189 -8.10 4.03 -16.41
N TRP A 190 -8.98 3.30 -15.75
CA TRP A 190 -10.15 2.66 -16.35
C TRP A 190 -11.38 3.48 -16.00
N LEU A 191 -12.00 4.07 -17.02
CA LEU A 191 -13.13 4.98 -16.85
C LEU A 191 -14.44 4.22 -16.63
N MET A 192 -15.38 4.87 -15.95
CA MET A 192 -16.77 4.41 -15.88
C MET A 192 -17.50 4.72 -17.20
N PRO A 193 -18.54 3.93 -17.56
CA PRO A 193 -18.97 2.69 -16.91
C PRO A 193 -18.31 1.43 -17.50
N ASP A 194 -17.53 1.55 -18.57
CA ASP A 194 -17.18 0.45 -19.48
C ASP A 194 -15.69 0.06 -19.47
N CYS A 195 -14.92 0.55 -18.49
CA CYS A 195 -13.47 0.32 -18.39
C CYS A 195 -12.72 0.76 -19.65
N LYS A 196 -13.13 1.87 -20.27
CA LYS A 196 -12.32 2.49 -21.31
C LYS A 196 -10.97 2.93 -20.74
N PRO A 197 -9.84 2.57 -21.38
CA PRO A 197 -8.53 2.99 -20.91
C PRO A 197 -8.29 4.47 -21.18
N MET A 198 -7.77 5.16 -20.18
CA MET A 198 -7.13 6.47 -20.28
C MET A 198 -5.66 6.32 -19.88
N VAL A 199 -4.76 6.70 -20.78
CA VAL A 199 -3.31 6.59 -20.55
C VAL A 199 -2.85 7.73 -19.66
N LEU A 200 -2.26 7.40 -18.50
CA LEU A 200 -1.65 8.36 -17.60
C LEU A 200 -0.14 8.54 -17.87
N GLY A 201 0.45 7.62 -18.63
CA GLY A 201 1.86 7.65 -19.02
C GLY A 201 2.76 6.88 -18.05
N SER A 202 3.86 7.50 -17.65
CA SER A 202 4.86 6.87 -16.78
C SER A 202 4.39 6.84 -15.31
N PRO A 203 4.53 5.70 -14.60
CA PRO A 203 4.27 5.62 -13.16
C PRO A 203 5.15 6.55 -12.31
N VAL A 204 6.29 7.03 -12.83
CA VAL A 204 7.22 7.91 -12.09
C VAL A 204 6.52 9.17 -11.56
N GLY A 205 5.55 9.72 -12.31
CA GLY A 205 4.90 10.98 -12.00
C GLY A 205 3.55 10.88 -11.30
N ILE A 206 3.10 9.69 -10.90
CA ILE A 206 1.72 9.52 -10.39
C ILE A 206 1.56 9.86 -8.91
N ALA A 207 2.66 9.95 -8.14
CA ALA A 207 2.59 10.36 -6.75
C ALA A 207 2.09 11.81 -6.64
N PRO A 208 1.17 12.11 -5.70
CA PRO A 208 0.57 13.45 -5.58
C PRO A 208 1.54 14.49 -5.01
N LEU A 209 2.60 14.05 -4.33
CA LEU A 209 3.55 14.88 -3.61
C LEU A 209 4.97 14.41 -3.90
N LEU A 210 5.94 15.33 -3.74
CA LEU A 210 7.35 14.96 -3.71
C LEU A 210 7.63 14.05 -2.51
N PHE A 211 8.57 13.12 -2.66
CA PHE A 211 8.85 12.11 -1.63
C PHE A 211 9.28 12.73 -0.29
N GLU A 212 10.08 13.80 -0.31
CA GLU A 212 10.46 14.54 0.92
C GLU A 212 9.26 15.09 1.69
N GLU A 213 8.25 15.58 0.96
CA GLU A 213 7.01 16.08 1.57
C GLU A 213 6.17 14.93 2.13
N VAL A 214 6.16 13.76 1.48
CA VAL A 214 5.55 12.53 2.04
C VAL A 214 6.19 12.18 3.38
N ARG A 215 7.54 12.13 3.44
CA ARG A 215 8.26 11.79 4.67
C ARG A 215 8.05 12.82 5.77
N LYS A 216 8.02 14.10 5.43
CA LYS A 216 7.73 15.19 6.37
C LYS A 216 6.33 15.02 6.98
N ARG A 217 5.30 14.83 6.14
CA ARG A 217 3.91 14.65 6.60
C ARG A 217 3.73 13.43 7.48
N MET A 218 4.32 12.29 7.10
CA MET A 218 4.27 11.08 7.92
C MET A 218 4.82 11.33 9.33
N LYS A 219 5.97 12.01 9.44
CA LYS A 219 6.55 12.36 10.75
C LYS A 219 5.67 13.29 11.57
N GLU A 220 5.11 14.32 10.94
CA GLU A 220 4.22 15.29 11.61
C GLU A 220 2.93 14.63 12.12
N TYR A 221 2.28 13.83 11.29
CA TYR A 221 1.07 13.09 11.64
C TYR A 221 1.34 12.04 12.71
N ASN A 222 2.46 11.33 12.61
CA ASN A 222 2.81 10.32 13.59
C ASN A 222 3.11 10.94 14.96
N ALA A 223 3.84 12.06 15.00
CA ALA A 223 4.18 12.77 16.24
C ALA A 223 2.97 13.39 16.96
N THR A 224 1.86 13.60 16.24
CA THR A 224 0.65 14.25 16.78
C THR A 224 -0.53 13.29 16.90
N ARG A 225 -0.33 12.00 16.63
CA ARG A 225 -1.42 11.02 16.62
C ARG A 225 -1.97 10.83 18.05
N PRO A 226 -3.30 10.91 18.24
CA PRO A 226 -3.89 10.76 19.56
C PRO A 226 -3.82 9.31 20.03
N VAL A 227 -3.50 9.12 21.32
CA VAL A 227 -3.59 7.82 21.99
C VAL A 227 -5.05 7.42 22.11
N TRP A 228 -5.38 6.20 21.67
CA TRP A 228 -6.72 5.66 21.84
C TRP A 228 -6.90 5.08 23.24
N THR A 229 -7.72 5.73 24.06
CA THR A 229 -7.99 5.34 25.46
C THR A 229 -9.29 4.55 25.64
N GLY A 230 -9.95 4.15 24.54
CA GLY A 230 -11.25 3.50 24.59
C GLY A 230 -12.40 4.43 25.01
N ARG A 231 -12.15 5.75 25.08
CA ARG A 231 -13.14 6.77 25.38
C ARG A 231 -13.05 7.87 24.32
N SER A 232 -14.20 8.26 23.77
CA SER A 232 -14.28 9.47 22.95
C SER A 232 -14.10 10.68 23.88
N HIS A 233 -12.90 11.24 23.93
CA HIS A 233 -12.82 12.67 24.18
C HIS A 233 -13.33 13.36 22.91
N GLU A 234 -14.04 14.47 23.06
CA GLU A 234 -14.48 15.35 21.96
C GLU A 234 -13.24 15.91 21.22
N HIS A 235 -12.54 15.08 20.46
CA HIS A 235 -11.45 15.51 19.63
C HIS A 235 -12.05 15.91 18.29
N LYS A 236 -12.08 17.22 18.06
CA LYS A 236 -12.25 17.80 16.73
C LYS A 236 -11.06 17.33 15.89
N LEU A 237 -11.30 16.40 14.97
CA LEU A 237 -10.43 16.13 13.83
C LEU A 237 -10.51 17.31 12.86
#